data_AF-A0A3M1RNK5-F1
#
_entry.id   AF-A0A3M1RNK5-F1
#
_cell.length_a   1.000
_cell.length_b   1.000
_cell.length_c   1.000
_cell.angle_alpha   90.00
_cell.angle_beta   90.00
_cell.angle_gamma   90.00
#
_symmetry.space_group_name_H-M   'P 1'
#
loop_
_entity.id
_entity.type
_entity.pdbx_description
1 polymer ?
#
loop_
_entity_poly.entity_id
_entity_poly.type
_entity_poly.pdbx_seq_one_letter_code
_entity_poly.pdbx_strand_id
1 'polypeptide(L)'
;ITAYAEELLQECDRLKGWPERVLTMQRNWIGKSVGVEIDFPVVGSPEVIRIFTTRPDTIFGATFMVLAPEHPLIPTLIARQDNAEAVQAFVQRVSREDTITRTAEETEKEGIFTGRYALNPLTQEQIPIWIANFVLMEYGTGAIMAVPAHDQRDLDFARKYHLPVRVVIQPPEGTLDAETMTTAYVEEGEMINSGQFTGLPSPEGKERIADYLEEAGIGRRTVNYRLRDWGISRQRYWGTPIPIIYCPDCGIVPVPYEDLPVELPLDLEFTFGARSPLEESEEFLRVSCPRCGKEGRRETDTMDTFIDSSWYFERYTSPHTTDQPFSPEAAAYWMPVDQYIGGIEHAVLHLLYARFYTKVLRDLGLLKIDEPFQNLLTQGMVIKGGAKMSKSKGNIVDPDQMIKQYGADSVRLFMLFAAPPEKDLEWSDQGIEGAYRFLNRVWRLVTAQLATIQGVTVQEDQMQALSPGVAALRRKVHQTIRKVTADIERFHFNTAIAAIMELVNHLYQFTGEEREEPGAQMALREAIEMLVRLLSPFTPHLAEELWHRLGYTESIAHVAWPSHNPDLAQEEEITLVVQVNGKVRSRISISPDLSEEEMKQVALQDERIRTLTAGKQIKKVVVVPQKLVNIVV
;
A
#
# COMPACT_ATOMS: atom_id res chain seq x y z
N ILE A 1 4.34 7.72 17.62
CA ILE A 1 3.33 7.19 16.66
C ILE A 1 2.43 6.14 17.32
N THR A 2 2.95 5.33 18.24
CA THR A 2 2.19 4.26 18.93
C THR A 2 0.94 4.76 19.66
N ALA A 3 0.96 6.01 20.17
CA ALA A 3 -0.21 6.67 20.75
C ALA A 3 -1.41 6.79 19.79
N TYR A 4 -1.19 6.75 18.48
CA TYR A 4 -2.22 6.79 17.44
C TYR A 4 -2.45 5.41 16.79
N ALA A 5 -1.84 4.34 17.29
CA ALA A 5 -1.89 3.01 16.66
C ALA A 5 -3.33 2.50 16.49
N GLU A 6 -4.18 2.69 17.50
CA GLU A 6 -5.59 2.29 17.43
C GLU A 6 -6.36 3.09 16.37
N GLU A 7 -6.19 4.41 16.34
CA GLU A 7 -6.88 5.26 15.37
C GLU A 7 -6.40 4.95 13.94
N LEU A 8 -5.09 4.80 13.74
CA LEU A 8 -4.49 4.41 12.46
C LEU A 8 -5.03 3.06 11.98
N LEU A 9 -5.28 2.12 12.89
CA LEU A 9 -5.83 0.81 12.55
C LEU A 9 -7.32 0.88 12.19
N GLN A 10 -8.13 1.58 13.00
CA GLN A 10 -9.57 1.69 12.78
C GLN A 10 -9.90 2.43 11.48
N GLU A 11 -9.14 3.47 11.16
CA GLU A 11 -9.36 4.24 9.92
C GLU A 11 -9.05 3.44 8.65
N CYS A 12 -8.29 2.34 8.72
CA CYS A 12 -8.13 1.44 7.57
C CYS A 12 -9.47 0.90 7.04
N ASP A 13 -10.51 0.79 7.89
CA ASP A 13 -11.84 0.32 7.48
C ASP A 13 -12.68 1.40 6.80
N ARG A 14 -12.25 2.67 6.89
CA ARG A 14 -12.93 3.84 6.29
C ARG A 14 -12.32 4.27 4.96
N LEU A 15 -11.08 3.90 4.69
CA LEU A 15 -10.33 4.22 3.46
C LEU A 15 -10.78 3.39 2.23
N LYS A 16 -12.01 3.62 1.76
CA LYS A 16 -12.59 2.88 0.62
C LYS A 16 -11.89 3.13 -0.72
N GLY A 17 -11.21 4.26 -0.86
CA GLY A 17 -10.45 4.62 -2.07
C GLY A 17 -9.04 4.02 -2.11
N TRP A 18 -8.66 3.19 -1.14
CA TRP A 18 -7.33 2.59 -1.04
C TRP A 18 -7.33 1.11 -1.45
N PRO A 19 -6.23 0.61 -2.06
CA PRO A 19 -6.13 -0.80 -2.41
C PRO A 19 -6.07 -1.67 -1.14
N GLU A 20 -6.88 -2.74 -1.09
CA GLU A 20 -6.95 -3.63 0.08
C GLU A 20 -5.58 -4.24 0.44
N ARG A 21 -4.72 -4.45 -0.56
CA ARG A 21 -3.35 -4.92 -0.33
C ARG A 21 -2.55 -3.96 0.56
N VAL A 22 -2.67 -2.64 0.36
CA VAL A 22 -1.98 -1.63 1.19
C VAL A 22 -2.56 -1.63 2.60
N LEU A 23 -3.89 -1.66 2.72
CA LEU A 23 -4.57 -1.68 4.02
C LEU A 23 -4.19 -2.93 4.83
N THR A 24 -4.19 -4.11 4.20
CA THR A 24 -3.73 -5.36 4.81
C THR A 24 -2.27 -5.25 5.29
N MET A 25 -1.37 -4.67 4.49
CA MET A 25 0.01 -4.44 4.91
C MET A 25 0.09 -3.52 6.14
N GLN A 26 -0.68 -2.43 6.18
CA GLN A 26 -0.71 -1.55 7.34
C GLN A 26 -1.32 -2.22 8.58
N ARG A 27 -2.43 -2.96 8.45
CA ARG A 27 -3.01 -3.72 9.58
C ARG A 27 -2.02 -4.71 10.18
N ASN A 28 -1.29 -5.44 9.32
CA ASN A 28 -0.26 -6.39 9.74
C ASN A 28 0.98 -5.72 10.37
N TRP A 29 1.33 -4.53 9.88
CA TRP A 29 2.44 -3.73 10.40
C TRP A 29 2.12 -3.11 11.76
N ILE A 30 0.91 -2.56 11.89
CA ILE A 30 0.40 -2.04 13.17
C ILE A 30 0.27 -3.18 14.18
N GLY A 31 -0.27 -4.32 13.74
CA GLY A 31 -0.24 -5.60 14.43
C GLY A 31 -0.81 -5.53 15.85
N LYS A 32 -2.09 -5.15 15.98
CA LYS A 32 -2.80 -5.16 17.26
C LYS A 32 -2.98 -6.59 17.76
N SER A 33 -2.62 -6.81 19.01
CA SER A 33 -2.80 -8.08 19.73
C SER A 33 -3.47 -7.80 21.06
N VAL A 34 -4.55 -8.52 21.36
CA VAL A 34 -5.20 -8.49 22.67
C VAL A 34 -4.72 -9.70 23.45
N GLY A 35 -4.25 -9.47 24.67
CA GLY A 35 -3.68 -10.51 25.51
C GLY A 35 -3.66 -10.10 26.97
N VAL A 36 -2.77 -10.72 27.73
CA VAL A 36 -2.65 -10.53 29.18
C VAL A 36 -1.18 -10.29 29.54
N GLU A 37 -0.94 -9.29 30.38
CA GLU A 37 0.30 -9.13 31.12
C GLU A 37 0.26 -9.99 32.38
N ILE A 38 1.31 -10.78 32.62
CA ILE A 38 1.36 -11.74 33.73
C ILE A 38 2.68 -11.58 34.49
N ASP A 39 2.59 -11.54 35.82
CA ASP A 39 3.73 -11.41 36.72
C ASP A 39 4.23 -12.77 37.19
N PHE A 40 5.49 -13.08 36.90
CA PHE A 40 6.20 -14.28 37.35
C PHE A 40 7.23 -13.89 38.43
N PRO A 41 6.97 -14.20 39.71
CA PRO A 41 7.91 -13.89 40.80
C PRO A 41 9.23 -14.66 40.65
N VAL A 42 10.36 -13.99 40.89
CA VAL A 42 11.68 -14.65 40.87
C VAL A 42 11.94 -15.34 42.21
N VAL A 43 12.31 -16.61 42.19
CA VAL A 43 12.53 -17.41 43.41
C VAL A 43 13.66 -16.81 44.25
N GLY A 44 13.36 -16.52 45.51
CA GLY A 44 14.33 -15.97 46.47
C GLY A 44 14.76 -14.53 46.18
N SER A 45 13.94 -13.77 45.45
CA SER A 45 14.19 -12.38 45.06
C SER A 45 12.90 -11.55 45.16
N PRO A 46 12.96 -10.23 45.46
CA PRO A 46 11.80 -9.35 45.33
C PRO A 46 11.44 -9.02 43.88
N GLU A 47 12.28 -9.37 42.93
CA GLU A 47 12.08 -9.10 41.50
C GLU A 47 10.93 -9.93 40.90
N VAL A 48 10.27 -9.34 39.91
CA VAL A 48 9.17 -9.95 39.16
C VAL A 48 9.46 -9.81 37.67
N ILE A 49 9.29 -10.90 36.93
CA ILE A 49 9.37 -10.90 35.46
C ILE A 49 7.95 -10.78 34.92
N ARG A 50 7.63 -9.62 34.33
CA ARG A 50 6.35 -9.42 33.63
C ARG A 50 6.46 -9.89 32.19
N ILE A 51 5.47 -10.64 31.71
CA ILE A 51 5.37 -11.09 30.31
C ILE A 51 4.08 -10.62 29.67
N PHE A 52 4.04 -10.60 28.34
CA PHE A 52 2.80 -10.44 27.57
C PHE A 52 2.52 -11.72 26.76
N THR A 53 1.29 -12.21 26.78
CA THR A 53 0.86 -13.36 25.96
C THR A 53 -0.55 -13.18 25.41
N THR A 54 -0.76 -13.59 24.16
CA THR A 54 -2.10 -13.76 23.54
C THR A 54 -2.70 -15.13 23.80
N ARG A 55 -1.94 -16.02 24.45
CA ARG A 55 -2.32 -17.39 24.82
C ARG A 55 -2.26 -17.59 26.33
N PRO A 56 -3.00 -16.81 27.14
CA PRO A 56 -3.07 -17.05 28.58
C PRO A 56 -3.65 -18.44 28.88
N ASP A 57 -4.45 -19.03 27.97
CA ASP A 57 -4.97 -20.40 28.06
C ASP A 57 -3.89 -21.47 28.22
N THR A 58 -2.65 -21.19 27.83
CA THR A 58 -1.56 -22.17 27.85
C THR A 58 -0.58 -22.01 29.00
N ILE A 59 -0.82 -21.09 29.95
CA ILE A 59 0.09 -20.78 31.06
C ILE A 59 0.48 -21.98 31.94
N PHE A 60 -0.39 -22.98 32.08
CA PHE A 60 -0.07 -24.22 32.82
C PHE A 60 1.01 -25.06 32.12
N GLY A 61 1.19 -24.85 30.82
CA GLY A 61 2.23 -25.45 29.98
C GLY A 61 3.53 -24.66 29.97
N ALA A 62 3.62 -23.53 30.69
CA ALA A 62 4.85 -22.75 30.77
C ALA A 62 5.89 -23.50 31.62
N THR A 63 6.96 -23.97 30.97
CA THR A 63 8.00 -24.80 31.60
C THR A 63 9.33 -24.09 31.79
N PHE A 64 9.53 -22.92 31.17
CA PHE A 64 10.68 -22.03 31.39
C PHE A 64 10.32 -20.60 30.98
N MET A 65 11.12 -19.64 31.45
CA MET A 65 11.03 -18.23 31.06
C MET A 65 12.17 -17.88 30.14
N VAL A 66 11.95 -16.95 29.21
CA VAL A 66 13.00 -16.45 28.31
C VAL A 66 13.01 -14.93 28.29
N LEU A 67 14.17 -14.33 28.53
CA LEU A 67 14.39 -12.88 28.47
C LEU A 67 15.19 -12.51 27.22
N ALA A 68 14.91 -11.33 26.68
CA ALA A 68 15.73 -10.70 25.67
C ALA A 68 17.15 -10.42 26.24
N PRO A 69 18.22 -10.49 25.42
CA PRO A 69 19.59 -10.20 25.85
C PRO A 69 19.75 -8.80 26.46
N GLU A 70 18.95 -7.83 26.02
CA GLU A 70 18.98 -6.44 26.47
C GLU A 70 18.12 -6.19 27.73
N HIS A 71 17.50 -7.23 28.30
CA HIS A 71 16.53 -7.07 29.38
C HIS A 71 17.17 -6.50 30.67
N PRO A 72 16.59 -5.45 31.28
CA PRO A 72 17.22 -4.71 32.38
C PRO A 72 17.35 -5.52 33.69
N LEU A 73 16.59 -6.60 33.86
CA LEU A 73 16.72 -7.49 35.02
C LEU A 73 17.95 -8.40 34.97
N ILE A 74 18.59 -8.58 33.81
CA ILE A 74 19.70 -9.54 33.66
C ILE A 74 20.83 -9.29 34.67
N PRO A 75 21.36 -8.05 34.83
CA PRO A 75 22.40 -7.79 35.82
C PRO A 75 22.02 -8.19 37.25
N THR A 76 20.76 -7.99 37.64
CA THR A 76 20.23 -8.37 38.96
C THR A 76 20.08 -9.88 39.08
N LEU A 77 19.58 -10.56 38.05
CA LEU A 77 19.35 -12.01 38.06
C LEU A 77 20.64 -12.81 38.21
N ILE A 78 21.68 -12.41 37.47
CA ILE A 78 22.97 -13.10 37.47
C ILE A 78 23.89 -12.68 38.61
N ALA A 79 23.47 -11.70 39.43
CA ALA A 79 24.25 -11.28 40.59
C ALA A 79 24.51 -12.49 41.50
N ARG A 80 25.80 -12.75 41.76
CA ARG A 80 26.29 -13.85 42.61
C ARG A 80 25.95 -15.25 42.07
N GLN A 81 25.83 -15.40 40.75
CA GLN A 81 25.75 -16.71 40.09
C GLN A 81 27.13 -17.14 39.57
N ASP A 82 27.45 -18.42 39.69
CA ASP A 82 28.76 -18.96 39.28
C ASP A 82 29.01 -18.83 37.76
N ASN A 83 27.95 -18.71 36.96
CA ASN A 83 28.01 -18.56 35.51
C ASN A 83 27.82 -17.11 35.02
N ALA A 84 27.87 -16.10 35.90
CA ALA A 84 27.58 -14.72 35.55
C ALA A 84 28.46 -14.17 34.40
N GLU A 85 29.75 -14.48 34.38
CA GLU A 85 30.66 -14.06 33.30
C GLU A 85 30.27 -14.65 31.94
N ALA A 86 29.89 -15.93 31.90
CA ALA A 86 29.42 -16.59 30.69
C ALA A 86 28.12 -15.98 30.17
N VAL A 87 27.20 -15.63 31.08
CA VAL A 87 25.95 -14.95 30.71
C VAL A 87 26.20 -13.55 30.17
N GLN A 88 27.09 -12.77 30.79
CA GLN A 88 27.45 -11.43 30.28
C GLN A 88 28.10 -11.52 28.90
N ALA A 89 29.00 -12.48 28.69
CA ALA A 89 29.63 -12.70 27.39
C ALA A 89 28.60 -13.06 26.30
N PHE A 90 27.63 -13.92 26.63
CA PHE A 90 26.52 -14.27 25.74
C PHE A 90 25.69 -13.02 25.39
N VAL A 91 25.27 -12.25 26.39
CA VAL A 91 24.48 -11.02 26.20
C VAL A 91 25.22 -10.02 25.31
N GLN A 92 26.50 -9.76 25.57
CA GLN A 92 27.29 -8.82 24.78
C GLN A 92 27.44 -9.25 23.32
N ARG A 93 27.57 -10.55 23.05
CA ARG A 93 27.64 -11.08 21.69
C ARG A 93 26.30 -10.93 20.98
N VAL A 94 25.23 -11.44 21.58
CA VAL A 94 23.91 -11.51 20.93
C VAL A 94 23.27 -10.13 20.78
N SER A 95 23.53 -9.18 21.69
CA SER A 95 23.02 -7.81 21.57
C SER A 95 23.67 -7.02 20.41
N ARG A 96 24.74 -7.55 19.81
CA ARG A 96 25.39 -6.96 18.62
C ARG A 96 24.93 -7.60 17.31
N GLU A 97 24.15 -8.67 17.40
CA GLU A 97 23.59 -9.35 16.24
C GLU A 97 22.39 -8.56 15.69
N ASP A 98 22.23 -8.60 14.38
CA ASP A 98 21.10 -7.95 13.72
C ASP A 98 19.77 -8.62 14.14
N THR A 99 18.79 -7.80 14.54
CA THR A 99 17.52 -8.29 15.08
C THR A 99 16.71 -9.12 14.08
N ILE A 100 16.82 -8.83 12.78
CA ILE A 100 16.13 -9.59 11.73
C ILE A 100 16.79 -10.96 11.60
N THR A 101 18.12 -10.99 11.60
CA THR A 101 18.91 -12.22 11.51
C THR A 101 18.64 -13.14 12.70
N ARG A 102 18.63 -12.63 13.93
CA ARG A 102 18.41 -13.47 15.13
C ARG A 102 16.97 -14.01 15.26
N THR A 103 16.00 -13.35 14.64
CA THR A 103 14.58 -13.77 14.70
C THR A 103 14.11 -14.57 13.49
N ALA A 104 14.94 -14.72 12.45
CA ALA A 104 14.64 -15.59 11.32
C ALA A 104 14.38 -17.04 11.75
N GLU A 105 13.45 -17.72 11.07
CA GLU A 105 13.07 -19.10 11.36
C GLU A 105 14.25 -20.06 11.23
N GLU A 106 15.06 -19.90 10.17
CA GLU A 106 16.24 -20.73 9.89
C GLU A 106 17.41 -20.49 10.87
N THR A 107 17.40 -19.37 11.60
CA THR A 107 18.48 -19.04 12.53
C THR A 107 18.36 -19.88 13.78
N GLU A 108 19.46 -20.54 14.12
CA GLU A 108 19.59 -21.38 15.30
C GLU A 108 19.20 -20.63 16.58
N LYS A 109 18.32 -21.24 17.38
CA LYS A 109 17.87 -20.67 18.66
C LYS A 109 18.94 -20.95 19.71
N GLU A 110 19.68 -19.91 20.08
CA GLU A 110 20.72 -19.98 21.10
C GLU A 110 20.22 -19.35 22.39
N GLY A 111 20.62 -19.94 23.52
CA GLY A 111 20.36 -19.36 24.83
C GLY A 111 21.28 -19.87 25.92
N ILE A 112 21.24 -19.17 27.05
CA ILE A 112 22.01 -19.48 28.24
C ILE A 112 21.12 -19.43 29.49
N PHE A 113 21.27 -20.43 30.36
CA PHE A 113 20.56 -20.48 31.63
C PHE A 113 21.13 -19.44 32.59
N THR A 114 20.27 -18.69 33.28
CA THR A 114 20.70 -17.61 34.18
C THR A 114 21.17 -18.10 35.55
N GLY A 115 20.95 -19.37 35.90
CA GLY A 115 21.13 -19.88 37.27
C GLY A 115 19.92 -19.62 38.18
N ARG A 116 18.90 -18.89 37.71
CA ARG A 116 17.72 -18.51 38.48
C ARG A 116 16.45 -19.19 37.98
N TYR A 117 15.46 -19.21 38.87
CA TYR A 117 14.14 -19.77 38.61
C TYR A 117 13.07 -18.71 38.88
N ALA A 118 11.97 -18.76 38.15
CA ALA A 118 10.74 -18.04 38.42
C ALA A 118 9.67 -19.01 38.94
N LEU A 119 8.65 -18.50 39.60
CA LEU A 119 7.45 -19.26 39.95
C LEU A 119 6.39 -19.06 38.88
N ASN A 120 5.86 -20.15 38.35
CA ASN A 120 4.63 -20.09 37.57
C ASN A 120 3.49 -19.70 38.53
N PRO A 121 2.79 -18.58 38.33
CA PRO A 121 1.87 -18.06 39.32
C PRO A 121 0.61 -18.92 39.48
N LEU A 122 0.29 -19.80 38.52
CA LEU A 122 -0.87 -20.70 38.60
C LEU A 122 -0.52 -22.11 39.09
N THR A 123 0.65 -22.64 38.75
CA THR A 123 1.07 -23.98 39.22
C THR A 123 1.94 -23.95 40.48
N GLN A 124 2.52 -22.79 40.81
CA GLN A 124 3.54 -22.59 41.87
C GLN A 124 4.82 -23.42 41.66
N GLU A 125 5.01 -24.00 40.46
CA GLU A 125 6.22 -24.72 40.11
C GLU A 125 7.38 -23.76 39.80
N GLN A 126 8.60 -24.16 40.17
CA GLN A 126 9.81 -23.43 39.79
C GLN A 126 10.19 -23.75 38.35
N ILE A 127 10.27 -22.73 37.51
CA ILE A 127 10.65 -22.84 36.10
C ILE A 127 11.94 -22.06 35.83
N PRO A 128 12.92 -22.63 35.08
CA PRO A 128 14.21 -21.99 34.87
C PRO A 128 14.09 -20.73 34.01
N ILE A 129 14.91 -19.73 34.31
CA ILE A 129 14.98 -18.47 33.55
C ILE A 129 16.17 -18.53 32.60
N TRP A 130 15.90 -18.36 31.30
CA TRP A 130 16.88 -18.34 30.22
C TRP A 130 16.98 -16.96 29.58
N ILE A 131 18.10 -16.71 28.90
CA ILE A 131 18.27 -15.59 27.97
C ILE A 131 18.49 -16.19 26.59
N ALA A 132 17.77 -15.71 25.58
CA ALA A 132 17.87 -16.28 24.23
C ALA A 132 17.86 -15.21 23.12
N ASN A 133 18.39 -15.57 21.96
CA ASN A 133 18.56 -14.65 20.83
C ASN A 133 17.27 -14.27 20.09
N PHE A 134 16.19 -15.05 20.27
CA PHE A 134 14.94 -14.85 19.51
C PHE A 134 13.89 -14.01 20.25
N VAL A 135 14.12 -13.63 21.51
CA VAL A 135 13.23 -12.73 22.27
C VAL A 135 13.70 -11.29 22.07
N LEU A 136 12.78 -10.40 21.71
CA LEU A 136 13.06 -9.00 21.41
C LEU A 136 12.63 -8.09 22.55
N MET A 137 13.52 -7.21 23.01
CA MET A 137 13.21 -6.24 24.05
C MET A 137 12.11 -5.26 23.61
N GLU A 138 12.07 -4.93 22.32
CA GLU A 138 11.13 -3.98 21.73
C GLU A 138 9.76 -4.59 21.41
N TYR A 139 9.49 -5.83 21.80
CA TYR A 139 8.20 -6.48 21.63
C TYR A 139 7.64 -7.01 22.95
N GLY A 140 6.44 -6.54 23.33
CA GLY A 140 5.84 -6.87 24.61
C GLY A 140 6.66 -6.29 25.75
N THR A 141 7.08 -7.12 26.69
CA THR A 141 7.88 -6.69 27.86
C THR A 141 9.36 -7.05 27.75
N GLY A 142 9.80 -7.63 26.63
CA GLY A 142 11.14 -8.19 26.49
C GLY A 142 11.35 -9.51 27.24
N ALA A 143 10.27 -10.13 27.74
CA ALA A 143 10.28 -11.45 28.35
C ALA A 143 9.03 -12.23 27.93
N ILE A 144 9.17 -13.56 27.83
CA ILE A 144 8.07 -14.48 27.51
C ILE A 144 8.04 -15.65 28.50
N MET A 145 6.84 -16.18 28.72
CA MET A 145 6.67 -17.54 29.23
C MET A 145 6.78 -18.48 28.03
N ALA A 146 7.64 -19.50 28.11
CA ALA A 146 7.80 -20.44 27.02
C ALA A 146 6.88 -21.65 27.22
N VAL A 147 6.07 -21.95 26.22
CA VAL A 147 5.10 -23.06 26.24
C VAL A 147 5.36 -24.02 25.07
N PRO A 148 6.33 -24.94 25.22
CA PRO A 148 6.86 -25.73 24.10
C PRO A 148 5.84 -26.53 23.31
N ALA A 149 4.79 -27.06 23.95
CA ALA A 149 3.79 -27.83 23.22
C ALA A 149 2.93 -26.98 22.27
N HIS A 150 2.94 -25.64 22.42
CA HIS A 150 2.01 -24.72 21.78
C HIS A 150 2.65 -23.48 21.12
N ASP A 151 3.99 -23.37 21.11
CA ASP A 151 4.75 -22.43 20.28
C ASP A 151 5.98 -23.16 19.69
N GLN A 152 6.15 -23.06 18.38
CA GLN A 152 7.21 -23.81 17.68
C GLN A 152 8.62 -23.38 18.09
N ARG A 153 8.83 -22.09 18.34
CA ARG A 153 10.16 -21.57 18.73
C ARG A 153 10.53 -22.08 20.12
N ASP A 154 9.54 -22.12 21.00
CA ASP A 154 9.70 -22.69 22.34
C ASP A 154 9.95 -24.19 22.29
N LEU A 155 9.29 -24.93 21.39
CA LEU A 155 9.53 -26.36 21.16
C LEU A 155 10.95 -26.62 20.71
N ASP A 156 11.41 -25.93 19.67
CA ASP A 156 12.74 -26.10 19.09
C ASP A 156 13.83 -25.80 20.14
N PHE A 157 13.63 -24.72 20.91
CA PHE A 157 14.52 -24.38 22.02
C PHE A 157 14.49 -25.43 23.14
N ALA A 158 13.30 -25.89 23.54
CA ALA A 158 13.16 -26.90 24.57
C ALA A 158 13.82 -28.23 24.18
N ARG A 159 13.69 -28.65 22.92
CA ARG A 159 14.34 -29.86 22.41
C ARG A 159 15.86 -29.74 22.42
N LYS A 160 16.39 -28.60 21.98
CA LYS A 160 17.84 -28.33 21.96
C LYS A 160 18.47 -28.35 23.36
N TYR A 161 17.79 -27.77 24.34
CA TYR A 161 18.30 -27.63 25.71
C TYR A 161 17.72 -28.67 26.70
N HIS A 162 17.03 -29.69 26.19
CA HIS A 162 16.40 -30.76 26.98
C HIS A 162 15.48 -30.23 28.10
N LEU A 163 14.71 -29.18 27.80
CA LEU A 163 13.74 -28.58 28.72
C LEU A 163 12.39 -29.33 28.65
N PRO A 164 11.59 -29.29 29.73
CA PRO A 164 10.32 -30.00 29.77
C PRO A 164 9.33 -29.49 28.72
N VAL A 165 8.59 -30.42 28.11
CA VAL A 165 7.47 -30.14 27.22
C VAL A 165 6.20 -30.63 27.91
N ARG A 166 5.17 -29.78 28.00
CA ARG A 166 3.89 -30.12 28.63
C ARG A 166 2.74 -29.73 27.72
N VAL A 167 1.93 -30.72 27.33
CA VAL A 167 0.69 -30.49 26.59
C VAL A 167 -0.39 -30.01 27.56
N VAL A 168 -0.95 -28.84 27.26
CA VAL A 168 -2.07 -28.25 28.01
C VAL A 168 -3.27 -27.92 27.13
N ILE A 169 -3.15 -28.01 25.80
CA ILE A 169 -4.25 -27.91 24.85
C ILE A 169 -4.27 -29.18 23.99
N GLN A 170 -5.44 -29.80 23.87
CA GLN A 170 -5.64 -30.99 23.06
C GLN A 170 -6.47 -30.65 21.81
N PRO A 171 -6.01 -30.97 20.58
CA PRO A 171 -6.83 -30.88 19.38
C PRO A 171 -8.12 -31.69 19.50
N PRO A 172 -9.18 -31.27 18.78
CA PRO A 172 -10.40 -32.05 18.65
C PRO A 172 -10.16 -33.44 18.04
N GLU A 173 -9.14 -33.55 17.19
CA GLU A 173 -8.75 -34.79 16.51
C GLU A 173 -7.45 -35.34 17.10
N GLY A 174 -7.54 -36.44 17.85
CA GLY A 174 -6.39 -37.19 18.36
C GLY A 174 -5.88 -36.76 19.73
N THR A 175 -4.79 -37.39 20.18
CA THR A 175 -4.09 -37.09 21.43
C THR A 175 -2.67 -36.64 21.13
N LEU A 176 -2.24 -35.50 21.67
CA LEU A 176 -0.87 -35.02 21.52
C LEU A 176 0.00 -35.70 22.55
N ASP A 177 1.22 -36.04 22.14
CA ASP A 177 2.22 -36.62 23.01
C ASP A 177 3.43 -35.67 23.09
N ALA A 178 3.71 -35.20 24.31
CA ALA A 178 4.80 -34.29 24.61
C ALA A 178 6.18 -34.87 24.26
N GLU A 179 6.36 -36.19 24.30
CA GLU A 179 7.65 -36.83 24.04
C GLU A 179 7.95 -36.93 22.55
N THR A 180 6.93 -37.22 21.74
CA THR A 180 7.08 -37.56 20.31
C THR A 180 6.73 -36.41 19.36
N MET A 181 6.10 -35.33 19.83
CA MET A 181 5.77 -34.19 18.97
C MET A 181 7.01 -33.50 18.39
N THR A 182 6.97 -33.32 17.08
CA THR A 182 7.97 -32.56 16.29
C THR A 182 7.47 -31.16 15.93
N THR A 183 6.16 -30.93 16.02
CA THR A 183 5.52 -29.65 15.68
C THR A 183 4.63 -29.23 16.84
N ALA A 184 4.75 -27.98 17.25
CA ALA A 184 3.90 -27.41 18.28
C ALA A 184 2.46 -27.27 17.78
N TYR A 185 1.50 -27.54 18.65
CA TYR A 185 0.08 -27.36 18.35
C TYR A 185 -0.34 -25.93 18.71
N VAL A 186 -0.46 -25.09 17.69
CA VAL A 186 -0.73 -23.64 17.84
C VAL A 186 -2.22 -23.29 17.77
N GLU A 187 -3.07 -24.21 17.35
CA GLU A 187 -4.50 -23.97 17.17
C GLU A 187 -5.27 -24.00 18.51
N GLU A 188 -6.56 -23.70 18.45
CA GLU A 188 -7.47 -23.77 19.59
C GLU A 188 -7.96 -25.20 19.83
N GLY A 189 -8.09 -25.59 21.10
CA GLY A 189 -8.52 -26.92 21.49
C GLY A 189 -9.12 -26.97 22.89
N GLU A 190 -9.19 -28.17 23.46
CA GLU A 190 -9.64 -28.37 24.84
C GLU A 190 -8.47 -28.25 25.82
N MET A 191 -8.66 -27.52 26.91
CA MET A 191 -7.66 -27.37 27.96
C MET A 191 -7.53 -28.64 28.81
N ILE A 192 -6.32 -29.18 28.89
CA ILE A 192 -5.94 -30.31 29.73
C ILE A 192 -4.81 -29.91 30.68
N ASN A 193 -4.58 -30.67 31.75
CA ASN A 193 -3.49 -30.42 32.71
C ASN A 193 -3.42 -28.96 33.22
N SER A 194 -4.58 -28.32 33.37
CA SER A 194 -4.73 -26.86 33.58
C SER A 194 -5.49 -26.51 34.86
N GLY A 195 -5.36 -27.36 35.88
CA GLY A 195 -5.99 -27.15 37.19
C GLY A 195 -7.50 -26.99 37.09
N GLN A 196 -8.04 -25.92 37.66
CA GLN A 196 -9.48 -25.61 37.65
C GLN A 196 -10.05 -25.25 36.26
N PHE A 197 -9.19 -25.06 35.25
CA PHE A 197 -9.58 -24.71 33.90
C PHE A 197 -9.60 -25.92 32.94
N THR A 198 -9.29 -27.12 33.43
CA THR A 198 -9.35 -28.34 32.62
C THR A 198 -10.77 -28.63 32.15
N GLY A 199 -10.90 -29.01 30.87
CA GLY A 199 -12.18 -29.26 30.18
C GLY A 199 -12.77 -28.04 29.47
N LEU A 200 -12.19 -26.84 29.64
CA LEU A 200 -12.65 -25.65 28.94
C LEU A 200 -12.11 -25.58 27.50
N PRO A 201 -12.88 -25.09 26.52
CA PRO A 201 -12.35 -24.72 25.21
C PRO A 201 -11.40 -23.50 25.32
N SER A 202 -10.33 -23.46 24.52
CA SER A 202 -9.34 -22.37 24.50
C SER A 202 -9.94 -20.96 24.53
N PRO A 203 -10.95 -20.57 23.72
CA PRO A 203 -11.54 -19.24 23.79
C PRO A 203 -12.12 -18.88 25.15
N GLU A 204 -12.88 -19.79 25.77
CA GLU A 204 -13.41 -19.58 27.12
C GLU A 204 -12.28 -19.59 28.15
N GLY A 205 -11.31 -20.49 27.99
CA GLY A 205 -10.13 -20.59 28.83
C GLY A 205 -9.30 -19.30 28.91
N LYS A 206 -9.11 -18.62 27.77
CA LYS A 206 -8.39 -17.33 27.70
C LYS A 206 -9.06 -16.29 28.59
N GLU A 207 -10.39 -16.17 28.51
CA GLU A 207 -11.15 -15.21 29.32
C GLU A 207 -11.14 -15.58 30.80
N ARG A 208 -11.38 -16.85 31.14
CA ARG A 208 -11.42 -17.33 32.53
C ARG A 208 -10.08 -17.18 33.25
N ILE A 209 -8.98 -17.44 32.55
CA ILE A 209 -7.64 -17.23 33.11
C ILE A 209 -7.36 -15.74 33.27
N ALA A 210 -7.71 -14.92 32.28
CA ALA A 210 -7.53 -13.47 32.39
C ALA A 210 -8.30 -12.88 33.59
N ASP A 211 -9.56 -13.28 33.81
CA ASP A 211 -10.35 -12.89 34.99
C ASP A 211 -9.66 -13.30 36.29
N TYR A 212 -9.22 -14.56 36.37
CA TYR A 212 -8.53 -15.06 37.57
C TYR A 212 -7.23 -14.30 37.86
N LEU A 213 -6.44 -13.99 36.83
CA LEU A 213 -5.19 -13.24 36.96
C LEU A 213 -5.43 -11.81 37.48
N GLU A 214 -6.49 -11.16 37.00
CA GLU A 214 -6.91 -9.82 37.45
C GLU A 214 -7.43 -9.84 38.88
N GLU A 215 -8.31 -10.78 39.23
CA GLU A 215 -8.86 -10.95 40.58
C GLU A 215 -7.77 -11.23 41.62
N ALA A 216 -6.76 -12.02 41.24
CA ALA A 216 -5.61 -12.34 42.09
C ALA A 216 -4.54 -11.24 42.11
N GLY A 217 -4.66 -10.19 41.30
CA GLY A 217 -3.70 -9.08 41.24
C GLY A 217 -2.31 -9.47 40.71
N ILE A 218 -2.23 -10.55 39.92
CA ILE A 218 -0.99 -11.13 39.36
C ILE A 218 -0.91 -10.95 37.84
N GLY A 219 -1.90 -10.28 37.24
CA GLY A 219 -1.90 -9.94 35.82
C GLY A 219 -3.02 -8.98 35.46
N ARG A 220 -3.03 -8.52 34.20
CA ARG A 220 -4.08 -7.66 33.64
C ARG A 220 -4.22 -7.85 32.14
N ARG A 221 -5.44 -7.74 31.60
CA ARG A 221 -5.65 -7.66 30.16
C ARG A 221 -4.96 -6.41 29.62
N THR A 222 -4.30 -6.56 28.48
CA THR A 222 -3.61 -5.45 27.82
C THR A 222 -3.72 -5.58 26.31
N VAL A 223 -3.63 -4.44 25.63
CA VAL A 223 -3.52 -4.37 24.18
C VAL A 223 -2.06 -4.05 23.86
N ASN A 224 -1.45 -4.89 23.03
CA ASN A 224 -0.11 -4.66 22.54
C ASN A 224 -0.15 -4.41 21.03
N TYR A 225 0.79 -3.61 20.53
CA TYR A 225 0.94 -3.35 19.11
C TYR A 225 2.33 -3.77 18.66
N ARG A 226 2.41 -4.37 17.46
CA ARG A 226 3.69 -4.62 16.78
C ARG A 226 4.36 -3.30 16.39
N LEU A 227 3.57 -2.27 16.10
CA LEU A 227 4.07 -0.94 15.79
C LEU A 227 4.96 -0.41 16.91
N ARG A 228 6.14 0.09 16.52
CA ARG A 228 7.07 0.76 17.44
C ARG A 228 6.97 2.25 17.27
N ASP A 229 7.51 2.97 18.25
CA ASP A 229 7.70 4.41 18.06
C ASP A 229 8.70 4.71 16.94
N TRP A 230 8.47 5.83 16.29
CA TRP A 230 9.26 6.25 15.15
C TRP A 230 10.54 6.91 15.64
N GLY A 231 11.66 6.20 15.52
CA GLY A 231 12.99 6.77 15.74
C GLY A 231 13.36 7.69 14.58
N ILE A 232 13.34 9.00 14.82
CA ILE A 232 13.58 10.03 13.79
C ILE A 232 15.04 10.47 13.69
N SER A 233 15.87 10.23 14.71
CA SER A 233 17.27 10.70 14.71
C SER A 233 18.16 9.87 13.79
N ARG A 234 19.03 10.53 13.02
CA ARG A 234 19.99 9.92 12.10
C ARG A 234 21.38 10.51 12.31
N GLN A 235 22.38 9.64 12.49
CA GLN A 235 23.80 10.01 12.51
C GLN A 235 24.31 10.24 11.08
N ARG A 236 23.72 11.25 10.41
CA ARG A 236 23.96 11.63 9.02
C ARG A 236 23.95 13.15 8.93
N TYR A 237 24.76 13.69 8.03
CA TYR A 237 24.86 15.14 7.81
C TYR A 237 23.69 15.69 6.99
N TRP A 238 23.33 15.03 5.88
CA TRP A 238 22.32 15.58 4.96
C TRP A 238 20.90 15.31 5.44
N GLY A 239 20.39 16.18 6.29
CA GLY A 239 19.02 16.16 6.80
C GLY A 239 18.71 17.40 7.63
N THR A 240 17.45 17.54 8.05
CA THR A 240 16.98 18.67 8.87
C THR A 240 17.56 18.58 10.28
N PRO A 241 18.35 19.57 10.77
CA PRO A 241 18.87 19.54 12.13
C PRO A 241 17.77 19.45 13.18
N ILE A 242 17.95 18.59 14.19
CA ILE A 242 16.98 18.47 15.29
C ILE A 242 17.13 19.69 16.22
N PRO A 243 16.05 20.46 16.50
CA PRO A 243 16.13 21.73 17.23
C PRO A 243 16.22 21.54 18.75
N ILE A 244 17.26 20.84 19.21
CA ILE A 244 17.54 20.52 20.62
C ILE A 244 18.94 21.02 21.02
N ILE A 245 19.05 21.50 22.26
CA ILE A 245 20.29 21.92 22.92
C ILE A 245 20.48 21.08 24.19
N TYR A 246 21.66 20.50 24.35
CA TYR A 246 22.14 19.83 25.55
C TYR A 246 22.91 20.80 26.44
N CYS A 247 22.36 21.13 27.60
CA CYS A 247 22.99 21.96 28.62
C CYS A 247 23.46 21.10 29.80
N PRO A 248 24.72 21.23 30.27
CA PRO A 248 25.23 20.48 31.42
C PRO A 248 24.42 20.69 32.72
N ASP A 249 23.80 21.85 32.89
CA ASP A 249 23.02 22.17 34.09
C ASP A 249 21.51 21.99 33.93
N CYS A 250 20.98 22.31 32.73
CA CYS A 250 19.53 22.29 32.49
C CYS A 250 19.03 21.00 31.84
N GLY A 251 19.92 20.15 31.33
CA GLY A 251 19.58 18.96 30.55
C GLY A 251 19.19 19.28 29.11
N ILE A 252 18.16 18.60 28.61
CA ILE A 252 17.65 18.73 27.24
C ILE A 252 16.72 19.93 27.16
N VAL A 253 17.02 20.89 26.29
CA VAL A 253 16.27 22.14 26.12
C VAL A 253 15.98 22.36 24.63
N PRO A 254 14.74 22.68 24.23
CA PRO A 254 14.45 23.00 22.83
C PRO A 254 15.03 24.35 22.41
N VAL A 255 15.33 24.49 21.13
CA VAL A 255 15.67 25.79 20.51
C VAL A 255 14.44 26.71 20.56
N PRO A 256 14.57 27.99 20.96
CA PRO A 256 13.48 28.96 20.92
C PRO A 256 12.90 29.16 19.52
N TYR A 257 11.60 29.45 19.41
CA TYR A 257 10.94 29.65 18.10
C TYR A 257 11.55 30.77 17.28
N GLU A 258 11.99 31.85 17.92
CA GLU A 258 12.66 33.00 17.29
C GLU A 258 14.06 32.69 16.75
N ASP A 259 14.68 31.61 17.24
CA ASP A 259 15.99 31.13 16.81
C ASP A 259 15.89 30.05 15.72
N LEU A 260 14.67 29.71 15.28
CA LEU A 260 14.46 28.81 14.15
C LEU A 260 14.57 29.56 12.80
N PRO A 261 15.04 28.88 11.74
CA PRO A 261 15.49 27.49 11.70
C PRO A 261 16.91 27.30 12.24
N VAL A 262 17.20 26.10 12.77
CA VAL A 262 18.60 25.66 12.94
C VAL A 262 19.15 25.31 11.56
N GLU A 263 19.91 26.23 10.96
CA GLU A 263 20.46 26.04 9.62
C GLU A 263 21.55 24.97 9.58
N LEU A 264 21.48 24.10 8.58
CA LEU A 264 22.53 23.11 8.31
C LEU A 264 23.74 23.81 7.67
N PRO A 265 24.94 23.79 8.27
CA PRO A 265 26.14 24.39 7.68
C PRO A 265 26.51 23.68 6.38
N LEU A 266 26.68 24.40 5.27
CA LEU A 266 26.90 23.83 3.94
C LEU A 266 28.39 23.71 3.55
N ASP A 267 29.26 24.34 4.31
CA ASP A 267 30.70 24.48 4.08
C ASP A 267 31.54 23.61 5.02
N LEU A 268 31.10 22.38 5.26
CA LEU A 268 31.84 21.40 6.05
C LEU A 268 32.71 20.49 5.17
N GLU A 269 33.92 20.18 5.65
CA GLU A 269 34.76 19.16 5.04
C GLU A 269 34.23 17.76 5.35
N PHE A 270 34.05 16.95 4.31
CA PHE A 270 33.65 15.56 4.47
C PHE A 270 34.87 14.69 4.75
N THR A 271 35.08 14.34 6.01
CA THR A 271 35.99 13.26 6.38
C THR A 271 35.30 11.92 6.09
N PHE A 272 35.94 11.04 5.32
CA PHE A 272 35.41 9.69 5.09
C PHE A 272 35.43 8.90 6.40
N GLY A 273 34.26 8.68 7.02
CA GLY A 273 34.13 8.00 8.31
C GLY A 273 32.68 7.76 8.74
N ALA A 274 32.49 7.17 9.93
CA ALA A 274 31.18 6.79 10.47
C ALA A 274 30.46 7.91 11.24
N ARG A 275 31.08 9.08 11.42
CA ARG A 275 30.56 10.20 12.22
C ARG A 275 30.03 11.33 11.33
N SER A 276 29.03 12.06 11.81
CA SER A 276 28.48 13.21 11.09
C SER A 276 29.49 14.37 11.12
N PRO A 277 29.79 15.05 9.99
CA PRO A 277 30.56 16.29 9.97
C PRO A 277 30.09 17.36 10.98
N LEU A 278 28.81 17.34 11.40
CA LEU A 278 28.28 18.24 12.43
C LEU A 278 28.96 18.06 13.79
N GLU A 279 29.48 16.87 14.11
CA GLU A 279 30.21 16.60 15.35
C GLU A 279 31.58 17.30 15.40
N GLU A 280 32.12 17.71 14.25
CA GLU A 280 33.43 18.33 14.13
C GLU A 280 33.33 19.86 13.95
N SER A 281 32.12 20.39 13.74
CA SER A 281 31.86 21.82 13.57
C SER A 281 31.61 22.51 14.92
N GLU A 282 32.69 22.99 15.55
CA GLU A 282 32.61 23.75 16.82
C GLU A 282 31.69 24.99 16.70
N GLU A 283 31.64 25.64 15.53
CA GLU A 283 30.77 26.79 15.27
C GLU A 283 29.29 26.40 15.28
N PHE A 284 28.93 25.26 14.70
CA PHE A 284 27.56 24.75 14.75
C PHE A 284 27.19 24.26 16.16
N LEU A 285 28.12 23.57 16.83
CA LEU A 285 27.88 22.92 18.11
C LEU A 285 27.64 23.90 19.25
N ARG A 286 28.46 24.96 19.36
CA ARG A 286 28.45 25.87 20.50
C ARG A 286 27.28 26.84 20.42
N VAL A 287 26.42 26.80 21.42
CA VAL A 287 25.29 27.72 21.53
C VAL A 287 25.04 28.05 23.01
N SER A 288 24.51 29.24 23.29
CA SER A 288 24.10 29.56 24.67
C SER A 288 22.80 28.83 25.00
N CYS A 289 22.72 28.22 26.19
CA CYS A 289 21.50 27.62 26.67
C CYS A 289 20.43 28.71 26.87
N PRO A 290 19.25 28.59 26.25
CA PRO A 290 18.22 29.64 26.33
C PRO A 290 17.61 29.76 27.73
N ARG A 291 17.84 28.78 28.63
CA ARG A 291 17.31 28.79 29.99
C ARG A 291 18.23 29.45 31.02
N CYS A 292 19.54 29.20 30.94
CA CYS A 292 20.51 29.66 31.95
C CYS A 292 21.64 30.53 31.41
N GLY A 293 21.73 30.70 30.09
CA GLY A 293 22.76 31.51 29.41
C GLY A 293 24.16 30.89 29.37
N LYS A 294 24.39 29.74 30.01
CA LYS A 294 25.67 29.03 29.95
C LYS A 294 25.85 28.31 28.62
N GLU A 295 27.08 27.95 28.29
CA GLU A 295 27.40 27.17 27.08
C GLU A 295 26.65 25.82 27.08
N GLY A 296 25.96 25.55 25.98
CA GLY A 296 25.32 24.29 25.65
C GLY A 296 25.78 23.81 24.28
N ARG A 297 25.37 22.59 23.93
CA ARG A 297 25.73 21.93 22.67
C ARG A 297 24.47 21.59 21.87
N ARG A 298 24.41 21.95 20.58
CA ARG A 298 23.32 21.51 19.69
C ARG A 298 23.32 20.00 19.49
N GLU A 299 22.14 19.43 19.25
CA GLU A 299 22.00 18.08 18.69
C GLU A 299 22.69 18.02 17.32
N THR A 300 23.41 16.92 17.09
CA THR A 300 24.17 16.67 15.84
C THR A 300 23.48 15.66 14.93
N ASP A 301 22.51 14.91 15.46
CA ASP A 301 21.65 14.09 14.64
C ASP A 301 20.68 14.94 13.82
N THR A 302 20.41 14.47 12.61
CA THR A 302 19.39 15.05 11.72
C THR A 302 18.12 14.22 11.74
N MET A 303 17.01 14.82 11.35
CA MET A 303 15.74 14.12 11.20
C MET A 303 15.77 13.20 9.99
N ASP A 304 15.15 12.03 10.15
CA ASP A 304 14.86 11.09 9.08
C ASP A 304 14.03 11.74 7.97
N THR A 305 14.34 11.43 6.71
CA THR A 305 13.73 12.09 5.55
C THR A 305 12.22 11.85 5.44
N PHE A 306 11.68 10.82 6.11
CA PHE A 306 10.24 10.63 6.16
C PHE A 306 9.54 11.72 6.98
N ILE A 307 10.22 12.48 7.83
CA ILE A 307 9.62 13.65 8.49
C ILE A 307 9.17 14.65 7.43
N ASP A 308 10.08 15.05 6.55
CA ASP A 308 9.79 16.04 5.49
C ASP A 308 8.72 15.51 4.53
N SER A 309 8.79 14.22 4.16
CA SER A 309 7.81 13.61 3.25
C SER A 309 6.45 13.33 3.89
N SER A 310 6.30 13.44 5.21
CA SER A 310 5.01 13.15 5.86
C SER A 310 4.00 14.28 5.79
N TRP A 311 4.40 15.48 5.36
CA TRP A 311 3.51 16.65 5.34
C TRP A 311 3.74 17.63 4.16
N TYR A 312 4.55 17.25 3.18
CA TYR A 312 4.85 18.12 2.03
C TYR A 312 3.59 18.46 1.19
N PHE A 313 2.60 17.58 1.19
CA PHE A 313 1.35 17.76 0.45
C PHE A 313 0.46 18.83 1.10
N GLU A 314 0.48 19.00 2.42
CA GLU A 314 -0.10 20.17 3.07
C GLU A 314 0.72 21.44 2.79
N ARG A 315 2.06 21.36 2.78
CA ARG A 315 2.90 22.54 2.47
C ARG A 315 2.65 23.09 1.07
N TYR A 316 2.36 22.24 0.08
CA TYR A 316 2.01 22.68 -1.27
C TYR A 316 0.76 23.56 -1.36
N THR A 317 -0.13 23.50 -0.36
CA THR A 317 -1.32 24.36 -0.33
C THR A 317 -0.95 25.84 -0.14
N SER A 318 0.19 26.12 0.49
CA SER A 318 0.70 27.48 0.70
C SER A 318 2.24 27.49 0.85
N PRO A 319 3.00 27.25 -0.22
CA PRO A 319 4.44 26.98 -0.15
C PRO A 319 5.28 28.20 0.24
N HIS A 320 4.69 29.40 0.20
CA HIS A 320 5.34 30.67 0.49
C HIS A 320 4.97 31.26 1.87
N THR A 321 4.17 30.56 2.67
CA THR A 321 3.88 30.98 4.06
C THR A 321 5.17 30.94 4.88
N THR A 322 5.51 32.04 5.55
CA THR A 322 6.79 32.18 6.28
C THR A 322 6.65 32.15 7.80
N ASP A 323 5.45 32.33 8.33
CA ASP A 323 5.13 32.45 9.76
C ASP A 323 4.50 31.17 10.34
N GLN A 324 4.14 30.20 9.48
CA GLN A 324 3.51 28.93 9.86
C GLN A 324 3.93 27.80 8.90
N PRO A 325 3.74 26.52 9.26
CA PRO A 325 4.01 25.40 8.35
C PRO A 325 3.20 25.48 7.05
N PHE A 326 1.95 25.91 7.11
CA PHE A 326 1.08 26.21 5.96
C PHE A 326 -0.13 27.03 6.44
N SER A 327 -0.87 27.66 5.53
CA SER A 327 -2.12 28.36 5.81
C SER A 327 -3.25 27.34 6.05
N PRO A 328 -3.91 27.35 7.22
CA PRO A 328 -5.06 26.47 7.49
C PRO A 328 -6.23 26.70 6.53
N GLU A 329 -6.40 27.93 6.02
CA GLU A 329 -7.45 28.26 5.05
C GLU A 329 -7.16 27.65 3.68
N ALA A 330 -5.90 27.73 3.22
CA ALA A 330 -5.48 27.10 1.98
C ALA A 330 -5.55 25.57 2.09
N ALA A 331 -5.12 25.01 3.23
CA ALA A 331 -5.23 23.58 3.49
C ALA A 331 -6.70 23.11 3.52
N ALA A 332 -7.61 23.87 4.13
CA ALA A 332 -9.04 23.55 4.15
C ALA A 332 -9.71 23.58 2.76
N TYR A 333 -9.14 24.32 1.80
CA TYR A 333 -9.61 24.32 0.42
C TYR A 333 -9.11 23.11 -0.38
N TRP A 334 -7.82 22.77 -0.23
CA TRP A 334 -7.16 21.75 -1.07
C TRP A 334 -7.20 20.34 -0.51
N MET A 335 -7.32 20.19 0.82
CA MET A 335 -7.23 18.88 1.48
C MET A 335 -8.61 18.31 1.85
N PRO A 336 -8.78 16.97 1.87
CA PRO A 336 -7.78 15.94 1.58
C PRO A 336 -7.39 15.88 0.09
N VAL A 337 -6.24 15.27 -0.22
CA VAL A 337 -5.86 15.00 -1.61
C VAL A 337 -6.86 14.02 -2.22
N ASP A 338 -7.53 14.41 -3.30
CA ASP A 338 -8.52 13.58 -3.98
C ASP A 338 -7.94 12.25 -4.47
N GLN A 339 -6.76 12.31 -5.11
CA GLN A 339 -6.08 11.15 -5.68
C GLN A 339 -4.56 11.24 -5.43
N TYR A 340 -4.04 10.30 -4.66
CA TYR A 340 -2.60 10.09 -4.49
C TYR A 340 -2.11 8.96 -5.40
N ILE A 341 -0.97 9.15 -6.07
CA ILE A 341 -0.35 8.16 -6.96
C ILE A 341 1.08 7.91 -6.48
N GLY A 342 1.38 6.68 -6.08
CA GLY A 342 2.69 6.34 -5.53
C GLY A 342 2.92 4.83 -5.45
N GLY A 343 4.17 4.40 -5.52
CA GLY A 343 4.49 2.96 -5.54
C GLY A 343 4.14 2.24 -4.24
N ILE A 344 3.80 0.96 -4.35
CA ILE A 344 3.39 0.12 -3.21
C ILE A 344 4.51 -0.09 -2.16
N GLU A 345 5.78 0.17 -2.51
CA GLU A 345 6.91 0.13 -1.58
C GLU A 345 6.75 1.08 -0.38
N HIS A 346 5.88 2.10 -0.51
CA HIS A 346 5.63 3.10 0.52
C HIS A 346 4.50 2.72 1.50
N ALA A 347 3.88 1.54 1.34
CA ALA A 347 2.69 1.10 2.08
C ALA A 347 2.77 1.25 3.61
N VAL A 348 3.88 0.84 4.23
CA VAL A 348 4.03 0.81 5.71
C VAL A 348 5.02 1.84 6.25
N LEU A 349 5.62 2.66 5.36
CA LEU A 349 6.54 3.73 5.70
C LEU A 349 5.84 5.07 5.43
N HIS A 350 6.19 5.74 4.34
CA HIS A 350 5.63 7.04 3.95
C HIS A 350 4.09 7.10 4.07
N LEU A 351 3.34 6.12 3.54
CA LEU A 351 1.88 6.15 3.61
C LEU A 351 1.36 5.99 5.05
N LEU A 352 2.08 5.33 5.95
CA LEU A 352 1.70 5.25 7.37
C LEU A 352 2.09 6.53 8.11
N TYR A 353 3.27 7.08 7.83
CA TYR A 353 3.76 8.31 8.45
C TYR A 353 2.95 9.53 8.02
N ALA A 354 2.56 9.64 6.75
CA ALA A 354 1.66 10.68 6.26
C ALA A 354 0.33 10.69 7.03
N ARG A 355 -0.31 9.52 7.18
CA ARG A 355 -1.55 9.38 7.97
C ARG A 355 -1.35 9.79 9.43
N PHE A 356 -0.27 9.34 10.05
CA PHE A 356 0.07 9.71 11.42
C PHE A 356 0.27 11.23 11.56
N TYR A 357 1.03 11.83 10.65
CA TYR A 357 1.36 13.25 10.71
C TYR A 357 0.15 14.14 10.47
N THR A 358 -0.74 13.77 9.54
CA THR A 358 -2.03 14.45 9.34
C THR A 358 -2.88 14.45 10.61
N LYS A 359 -2.93 13.33 11.36
CA LYS A 359 -3.64 13.26 12.65
C LYS A 359 -3.01 14.15 13.71
N VAL A 360 -1.67 14.19 13.79
CA VAL A 360 -0.96 15.11 14.67
C VAL A 360 -1.29 16.57 14.31
N LEU A 361 -1.26 16.92 13.03
CA LEU A 361 -1.57 18.28 12.56
C LEU A 361 -3.05 18.65 12.81
N ARG A 362 -3.97 17.69 12.70
CA ARG A 362 -5.38 17.85 13.09
C ARG A 362 -5.50 18.15 14.58
N ASP A 363 -4.83 17.37 15.42
CA ASP A 363 -4.92 17.52 16.89
C ASP A 363 -4.23 18.81 17.38
N LEU A 364 -3.27 19.34 16.62
CA LEU A 364 -2.71 20.68 16.80
C LEU A 364 -3.61 21.82 16.27
N GLY A 365 -4.74 21.49 15.64
CA GLY A 365 -5.70 22.46 15.09
C GLY A 365 -5.32 23.08 13.74
N LEU A 366 -4.29 22.55 13.07
CA LEU A 366 -3.84 23.03 11.75
C LEU A 366 -4.64 22.41 10.60
N LEU A 367 -5.25 21.25 10.83
CA LEU A 367 -6.11 20.55 9.89
C LEU A 367 -7.47 20.18 10.52
N LYS A 368 -8.45 19.86 9.67
CA LYS A 368 -9.78 19.39 10.08
C LYS A 368 -10.15 18.03 9.49
N ILE A 369 -9.18 17.35 8.89
CA ILE A 369 -9.35 16.07 8.21
C ILE A 369 -8.66 14.97 9.01
N ASP A 370 -9.15 13.74 8.89
CA ASP A 370 -8.60 12.58 9.61
C ASP A 370 -7.56 11.81 8.80
N GLU A 371 -7.62 11.91 7.46
CA GLU A 371 -6.79 11.15 6.52
C GLU A 371 -6.35 12.06 5.36
N PRO A 372 -5.08 11.96 4.92
CA PRO A 372 -4.53 12.89 3.92
C PRO A 372 -4.96 12.60 2.49
N PHE A 373 -5.27 11.34 2.16
CA PHE A 373 -5.52 10.89 0.80
C PHE A 373 -6.86 10.17 0.71
N GLN A 374 -7.80 10.71 -0.06
CA GLN A 374 -9.12 10.11 -0.25
C GLN A 374 -9.03 8.83 -1.09
N ASN A 375 -8.29 8.89 -2.20
CA ASN A 375 -8.01 7.74 -3.06
C ASN A 375 -6.49 7.52 -3.19
N LEU A 376 -6.10 6.26 -3.29
CA LEU A 376 -4.71 5.84 -3.50
C LEU A 376 -4.65 4.91 -4.71
N LEU A 377 -3.83 5.27 -5.69
CA LEU A 377 -3.47 4.38 -6.79
C LEU A 377 -2.01 3.99 -6.62
N THR A 378 -1.77 2.69 -6.41
CA THR A 378 -0.42 2.16 -6.35
C THR A 378 0.00 1.67 -7.72
N GLN A 379 0.81 2.45 -8.44
CA GLN A 379 1.27 2.03 -9.76
C GLN A 379 2.19 0.80 -9.68
N GLY A 380 2.11 -0.03 -10.70
CA GLY A 380 3.05 -1.13 -10.93
C GLY A 380 4.46 -0.61 -11.22
N MET A 381 5.43 -1.49 -11.05
CA MET A 381 6.84 -1.17 -11.28
C MET A 381 7.13 -1.17 -12.78
N VAL A 382 7.98 -0.24 -13.22
CA VAL A 382 8.62 -0.36 -14.53
C VAL A 382 9.77 -1.37 -14.43
N ILE A 383 9.66 -2.45 -15.19
CA ILE A 383 10.60 -3.58 -15.18
C ILE A 383 11.29 -3.71 -16.54
N LYS A 384 12.51 -4.26 -16.55
CA LYS A 384 13.26 -4.59 -17.77
C LYS A 384 14.01 -5.89 -17.57
N GLY A 385 13.75 -6.86 -18.44
CA GLY A 385 14.28 -8.21 -18.33
C GLY A 385 13.71 -8.96 -17.11
N GLY A 386 12.44 -8.72 -16.77
CA GLY A 386 11.78 -9.36 -15.62
C GLY A 386 12.19 -8.83 -14.24
N ALA A 387 12.90 -7.71 -14.17
CA ALA A 387 13.35 -7.10 -12.92
C ALA A 387 13.07 -5.59 -12.87
N LYS A 388 12.73 -5.08 -11.67
CA LYS A 388 12.63 -3.63 -11.40
C LYS A 388 13.88 -2.90 -11.90
N MET A 389 13.67 -1.79 -12.61
CA MET A 389 14.78 -0.90 -13.02
C MET A 389 15.47 -0.31 -11.79
N SER A 390 16.79 -0.43 -11.71
CA SER A 390 17.60 0.12 -10.61
C SER A 390 19.05 0.35 -11.01
N LYS A 391 19.72 1.30 -10.35
CA LYS A 391 21.12 1.64 -10.63
C LYS A 391 22.04 0.43 -10.40
N SER A 392 21.79 -0.33 -9.32
CA SER A 392 22.59 -1.50 -8.96
C SER A 392 22.50 -2.65 -9.97
N LYS A 393 21.38 -2.78 -10.69
CA LYS A 393 21.18 -3.82 -11.71
C LYS A 393 21.64 -3.39 -13.11
N GLY A 394 22.02 -2.11 -13.30
CA GLY A 394 22.45 -1.60 -14.61
C GLY A 394 21.39 -1.65 -15.70
N ASN A 395 20.12 -1.89 -15.36
CA ASN A 395 19.01 -2.08 -16.30
C ASN A 395 18.14 -0.80 -16.47
N ILE A 396 18.68 0.36 -16.12
CA ILE A 396 17.99 1.64 -16.26
C ILE A 396 17.85 2.00 -17.74
N VAL A 397 16.69 2.54 -18.08
CA VAL A 397 16.50 3.27 -19.33
C VAL A 397 16.44 4.76 -19.00
N ASP A 398 17.29 5.52 -19.68
CA ASP A 398 17.34 6.96 -19.52
C ASP A 398 16.18 7.60 -20.31
N PRO A 399 15.19 8.23 -19.63
CA PRO A 399 14.05 8.83 -20.30
C PRO A 399 14.48 9.98 -21.23
N ASP A 400 15.57 10.69 -20.94
CA ASP A 400 16.00 11.84 -21.75
C ASP A 400 16.44 11.41 -23.15
N GLN A 401 17.07 10.23 -23.26
CA GLN A 401 17.43 9.66 -24.56
C GLN A 401 16.17 9.33 -25.37
N MET A 402 15.16 8.76 -24.72
CA MET A 402 13.90 8.39 -25.36
C MET A 402 13.09 9.62 -25.78
N ILE A 403 13.04 10.65 -24.93
CA ILE A 403 12.40 11.94 -25.24
C ILE A 403 13.11 12.61 -26.42
N LYS A 404 14.45 12.62 -26.44
CA LYS A 404 15.21 13.21 -27.55
C LYS A 404 14.97 12.50 -28.88
N GLN A 405 14.78 11.18 -28.86
CA GLN A 405 14.59 10.38 -30.06
C GLN A 405 13.15 10.38 -30.58
N TYR A 406 12.17 10.24 -29.69
CA TYR A 406 10.76 10.01 -30.06
C TYR A 406 9.81 11.15 -29.65
N GLY A 407 10.29 12.13 -28.88
CA GLY A 407 9.48 13.20 -28.29
C GLY A 407 8.75 12.77 -27.02
N ALA A 408 8.43 13.75 -26.16
CA ALA A 408 7.78 13.52 -24.88
C ALA A 408 6.43 12.80 -25.01
N ASP A 409 5.62 13.16 -26.01
CA ASP A 409 4.30 12.57 -26.22
C ASP A 409 4.34 11.09 -26.56
N SER A 410 5.34 10.64 -27.33
CA SER A 410 5.51 9.22 -27.64
C SER A 410 5.85 8.41 -26.40
N VAL A 411 6.72 8.95 -25.54
CA VAL A 411 7.08 8.31 -24.26
C VAL A 411 5.86 8.24 -23.34
N ARG A 412 5.13 9.34 -23.16
CA ARG A 412 3.91 9.41 -22.34
C ARG A 412 2.86 8.42 -22.82
N LEU A 413 2.55 8.44 -24.12
CA LEU A 413 1.55 7.55 -24.71
C LEU A 413 1.95 6.08 -24.53
N PHE A 414 3.22 5.75 -24.76
CA PHE A 414 3.72 4.39 -24.52
C PHE A 414 3.51 3.95 -23.08
N MET A 415 3.94 4.78 -22.10
CA MET A 415 3.80 4.44 -20.68
C MET A 415 2.34 4.22 -20.26
N LEU A 416 1.42 5.05 -20.77
CA LEU A 416 0.00 4.98 -20.44
C LEU A 416 -0.75 3.88 -21.22
N PHE A 417 -0.20 3.41 -22.34
CA PHE A 417 -0.81 2.38 -23.19
C PHE A 417 -0.33 0.96 -22.88
N ALA A 418 0.93 0.80 -22.48
CA ALA A 418 1.57 -0.51 -22.42
C ALA A 418 0.93 -1.46 -21.39
N ALA A 419 0.47 -0.93 -20.26
CA ALA A 419 -0.17 -1.71 -19.21
C ALA A 419 -1.20 -0.87 -18.44
N PRO A 420 -2.22 -1.49 -17.80
CA PRO A 420 -2.98 -0.84 -16.75
C PRO A 420 -2.04 -0.31 -15.66
N PRO A 421 -2.31 0.86 -15.06
CA PRO A 421 -1.35 1.52 -14.18
C PRO A 421 -1.00 0.71 -12.92
N GLU A 422 -1.89 -0.14 -12.43
CA GLU A 422 -1.65 -1.01 -11.26
C GLU A 422 -0.74 -2.21 -11.57
N LYS A 423 -0.50 -2.53 -12.83
CA LYS A 423 0.31 -3.67 -13.26
C LYS A 423 1.71 -3.24 -13.61
N ASP A 424 2.67 -4.13 -13.35
CA ASP A 424 4.04 -3.92 -13.79
C ASP A 424 4.10 -3.74 -15.32
N LEU A 425 4.92 -2.78 -15.74
CA LEU A 425 5.15 -2.45 -17.14
C LEU A 425 6.51 -3.00 -17.54
N GLU A 426 6.54 -3.99 -18.44
CA GLU A 426 7.78 -4.45 -19.08
C GLU A 426 8.19 -3.46 -20.16
N TRP A 427 9.32 -2.81 -19.94
CA TRP A 427 9.88 -1.84 -20.87
C TRP A 427 10.29 -2.52 -22.18
N SER A 428 9.87 -1.94 -23.30
CA SER A 428 10.24 -2.38 -24.64
C SER A 428 10.41 -1.20 -25.58
N ASP A 429 11.59 -1.09 -26.21
CA ASP A 429 11.89 -0.06 -27.21
C ASP A 429 10.95 -0.17 -28.44
N GLN A 430 10.49 -1.38 -28.75
CA GLN A 430 9.48 -1.58 -29.82
C GLN A 430 8.11 -0.99 -29.44
N GLY A 431 7.80 -0.93 -28.15
CA GLY A 431 6.55 -0.34 -27.64
C GLY A 431 6.49 1.16 -27.92
N ILE A 432 7.58 1.89 -27.64
CA ILE A 432 7.65 3.33 -27.91
C ILE A 432 7.65 3.64 -29.42
N GLU A 433 8.27 2.80 -30.25
CA GLU A 433 8.16 2.92 -31.71
C GLU A 433 6.72 2.78 -32.21
N GLY A 434 5.92 1.92 -31.57
CA GLY A 434 4.48 1.81 -31.82
C GLY A 434 3.74 3.11 -31.54
N ALA A 435 3.98 3.71 -30.37
CA ALA A 435 3.39 5.00 -29.98
C ALA A 435 3.80 6.13 -30.94
N TYR A 436 5.09 6.22 -31.29
CA TYR A 436 5.62 7.21 -32.22
C TYR A 436 4.97 7.09 -33.61
N ARG A 437 4.83 5.87 -34.15
CA ARG A 437 4.16 5.64 -35.44
C ARG A 437 2.69 6.01 -35.40
N PHE A 438 2.00 5.73 -34.29
CA PHE A 438 0.60 6.13 -34.11
C PHE A 438 0.44 7.65 -34.13
N LEU A 439 1.28 8.39 -33.39
CA LEU A 439 1.20 9.86 -33.37
C LEU A 439 1.52 10.48 -34.74
N ASN A 440 2.49 9.95 -35.49
CA ASN A 440 2.74 10.35 -36.87
C ASN A 440 1.57 10.05 -37.82
N ARG A 441 0.80 9.00 -37.53
CA ARG A 441 -0.42 8.66 -38.27
C ARG A 441 -1.55 9.65 -37.94
N VAL A 442 -1.74 10.01 -36.66
CA VAL A 442 -2.67 11.07 -36.25
C VAL A 442 -2.34 12.40 -36.92
N TRP A 443 -1.07 12.82 -36.87
CA TRP A 443 -0.60 14.04 -37.52
C TRP A 443 -0.99 14.09 -38.99
N ARG A 444 -0.60 13.06 -39.76
CA ARG A 444 -0.91 12.96 -41.20
C ARG A 444 -2.42 12.95 -41.47
N LEU A 445 -3.20 12.26 -40.65
CA LEU A 445 -4.65 12.20 -40.78
C LEU A 445 -5.25 13.61 -40.64
N VAL A 446 -4.93 14.30 -39.54
CA VAL A 446 -5.49 15.63 -39.23
C VAL A 446 -5.03 16.66 -40.25
N THR A 447 -3.73 16.74 -40.55
CA THR A 447 -3.20 17.73 -41.49
C THR A 447 -3.76 17.56 -42.90
N ALA A 448 -4.01 16.33 -43.34
CA ALA A 448 -4.63 16.06 -44.63
C ALA A 448 -6.09 16.52 -44.73
N GLN A 449 -6.81 16.68 -43.61
CA GLN A 449 -8.20 17.14 -43.61
C GLN A 449 -8.34 18.65 -43.46
N LEU A 450 -7.28 19.39 -43.09
CA LEU A 450 -7.37 20.82 -42.73
C LEU A 450 -8.04 21.67 -43.80
N ALA A 451 -7.67 21.50 -45.07
CA ALA A 451 -8.27 22.24 -46.18
C ALA A 451 -9.75 21.88 -46.38
N THR A 452 -10.12 20.62 -46.19
CA THR A 452 -11.50 20.13 -46.35
C THR A 452 -12.43 20.65 -45.26
N ILE A 453 -11.93 20.82 -44.04
CA ILE A 453 -12.72 21.25 -42.88
C ILE A 453 -12.53 22.74 -42.54
N GLN A 454 -11.82 23.49 -43.38
CA GLN A 454 -11.57 24.91 -43.17
C GLN A 454 -12.87 25.71 -43.31
N GLY A 455 -13.20 26.51 -42.30
CA GLY A 455 -14.44 27.31 -42.29
C GLY A 455 -15.72 26.50 -42.08
N VAL A 456 -15.63 25.16 -41.98
CA VAL A 456 -16.77 24.30 -41.66
C VAL A 456 -17.15 24.48 -40.21
N THR A 457 -18.41 24.83 -39.96
CA THR A 457 -19.00 24.95 -38.62
C THR A 457 -19.98 23.82 -38.42
N VAL A 458 -19.92 23.15 -37.26
CA VAL A 458 -20.84 22.07 -36.89
C VAL A 458 -22.18 22.69 -36.48
N GLN A 459 -23.25 22.33 -37.17
CA GLN A 459 -24.62 22.81 -36.98
C GLN A 459 -25.55 21.60 -36.87
N GLU A 460 -26.15 21.39 -35.69
CA GLU A 460 -26.85 20.14 -35.37
C GLU A 460 -28.13 19.92 -36.21
N ASP A 461 -28.77 21.00 -36.65
CA ASP A 461 -29.94 20.99 -37.53
C ASP A 461 -29.63 20.41 -38.92
N GLN A 462 -28.42 20.62 -39.43
CA GLN A 462 -27.95 20.09 -40.72
C GLN A 462 -27.31 18.70 -40.61
N MET A 463 -27.24 18.15 -39.40
CA MET A 463 -26.74 16.79 -39.15
C MET A 463 -27.88 15.82 -38.78
N GLN A 464 -29.09 16.13 -39.23
CA GLN A 464 -30.27 15.26 -39.14
C GLN A 464 -30.42 14.42 -40.42
N ALA A 465 -30.91 13.19 -40.28
CA ALA A 465 -31.12 12.25 -41.40
C ALA A 465 -29.86 11.98 -42.26
N LEU A 466 -28.73 11.75 -41.60
CA LEU A 466 -27.45 11.42 -42.21
C LEU A 466 -27.50 10.07 -42.94
N SER A 467 -26.69 9.93 -43.98
CA SER A 467 -26.44 8.62 -44.59
C SER A 467 -25.82 7.65 -43.57
N PRO A 468 -26.00 6.33 -43.72
CA PRO A 468 -25.51 5.34 -42.74
C PRO A 468 -24.02 5.50 -42.40
N GLY A 469 -23.16 5.79 -43.39
CA GLY A 469 -21.72 6.00 -43.17
C GLY A 469 -21.41 7.24 -42.34
N VAL A 470 -22.05 8.37 -42.63
CA VAL A 470 -21.86 9.63 -41.87
C VAL A 470 -22.42 9.50 -40.46
N ALA A 471 -23.57 8.85 -40.31
CA ALA A 471 -24.15 8.54 -38.99
C ALA A 471 -23.24 7.62 -38.17
N ALA A 472 -22.63 6.61 -38.79
CA ALA A 472 -21.69 5.70 -38.13
C ALA A 472 -20.44 6.42 -37.62
N LEU A 473 -19.90 7.38 -38.38
CA LEU A 473 -18.78 8.21 -37.92
C LEU A 473 -19.16 9.02 -36.67
N ARG A 474 -20.28 9.74 -36.69
CA ARG A 474 -20.75 10.52 -35.53
C ARG A 474 -21.00 9.63 -34.32
N ARG A 475 -21.64 8.48 -34.51
CA ARG A 475 -21.81 7.47 -33.45
C ARG A 475 -20.48 7.06 -32.86
N LYS A 476 -19.49 6.70 -33.69
CA LYS A 476 -18.17 6.30 -33.21
C LYS A 476 -17.49 7.41 -32.41
N VAL A 477 -17.65 8.67 -32.79
CA VAL A 477 -17.16 9.82 -32.01
C VAL A 477 -17.78 9.83 -30.60
N HIS A 478 -19.11 9.81 -30.49
CA HIS A 478 -19.79 9.86 -29.19
C HIS A 478 -19.55 8.61 -28.33
N GLN A 479 -19.48 7.43 -28.93
CA GLN A 479 -19.06 6.20 -28.26
C GLN A 479 -17.64 6.32 -27.70
N THR A 480 -16.72 6.92 -28.47
CA THR A 480 -15.33 7.12 -28.06
C THR A 480 -15.24 8.14 -26.92
N ILE A 481 -15.97 9.26 -26.99
CA ILE A 481 -16.04 10.24 -25.88
C ILE A 481 -16.55 9.56 -24.60
N ARG A 482 -17.66 8.82 -24.68
CA ARG A 482 -18.22 8.08 -23.53
C ARG A 482 -17.19 7.14 -22.92
N LYS A 483 -16.53 6.34 -23.76
CA LYS A 483 -15.55 5.35 -23.30
C LYS A 483 -14.30 5.99 -22.70
N VAL A 484 -13.70 6.96 -23.39
CA VAL A 484 -12.47 7.62 -22.93
C VAL A 484 -12.70 8.36 -21.62
N THR A 485 -13.85 9.05 -21.47
CA THR A 485 -14.21 9.74 -20.23
C THR A 485 -14.29 8.76 -19.06
N ALA A 486 -15.07 7.69 -19.20
CA ALA A 486 -15.23 6.68 -18.16
C ALA A 486 -13.94 5.93 -17.83
N ASP A 487 -13.09 5.69 -18.83
CA ASP A 487 -11.80 5.00 -18.64
C ASP A 487 -10.77 5.91 -17.95
N ILE A 488 -10.72 7.21 -18.25
CA ILE A 488 -9.84 8.16 -17.54
C ILE A 488 -10.23 8.26 -16.07
N GLU A 489 -11.53 8.38 -15.75
CA GLU A 489 -12.04 8.42 -14.37
C GLU A 489 -11.69 7.16 -13.57
N ARG A 490 -11.48 6.02 -14.25
CA ARG A 490 -11.10 4.73 -13.67
C ARG A 490 -9.62 4.40 -13.83
N PHE A 491 -8.81 5.35 -14.31
CA PHE A 491 -7.37 5.16 -14.59
C PHE A 491 -7.07 4.04 -15.60
N HIS A 492 -8.03 3.63 -16.42
CA HIS A 492 -7.85 2.65 -17.50
C HIS A 492 -7.31 3.32 -18.78
N PHE A 493 -6.17 4.01 -18.66
CA PHE A 493 -5.59 4.82 -19.73
C PHE A 493 -5.29 4.02 -21.00
N ASN A 494 -4.90 2.77 -20.86
CA ASN A 494 -4.61 1.89 -21.97
C ASN A 494 -5.84 1.61 -22.85
N THR A 495 -7.01 1.42 -22.25
CA THR A 495 -8.26 1.19 -23.01
C THR A 495 -8.87 2.49 -23.51
N ALA A 496 -8.63 3.62 -22.83
CA ALA A 496 -8.96 4.94 -23.35
C ALA A 496 -8.17 5.22 -24.65
N ILE A 497 -6.85 5.01 -24.63
CA ILE A 497 -5.98 5.17 -25.80
C ILE A 497 -6.39 4.20 -26.91
N ALA A 498 -6.72 2.94 -26.60
CA ALA A 498 -7.20 1.98 -27.58
C ALA A 498 -8.49 2.47 -28.29
N ALA A 499 -9.44 3.05 -27.56
CA ALA A 499 -10.66 3.62 -28.13
C ALA A 499 -10.36 4.78 -29.09
N ILE A 500 -9.37 5.63 -28.76
CA ILE A 500 -8.90 6.71 -29.63
C ILE A 500 -8.25 6.12 -30.90
N MET A 501 -7.43 5.07 -30.77
CA MET A 501 -6.84 4.37 -31.92
C MET A 501 -7.91 3.79 -32.85
N GLU A 502 -9.01 3.27 -32.31
CA GLU A 502 -10.15 2.80 -33.10
C GLU A 502 -10.85 3.94 -33.83
N LEU A 503 -11.04 5.11 -33.20
CA LEU A 503 -11.59 6.29 -33.88
C LEU A 503 -10.68 6.72 -35.04
N VAL A 504 -9.36 6.73 -34.85
CA VAL A 504 -8.39 7.00 -35.92
C VAL A 504 -8.52 5.98 -37.05
N ASN A 505 -8.69 4.69 -36.74
CA ASN A 505 -8.94 3.66 -37.76
C ASN A 505 -10.20 3.94 -38.56
N HIS A 506 -11.30 4.32 -37.89
CA HIS A 506 -12.56 4.63 -38.52
C HIS A 506 -12.46 5.86 -39.44
N LEU A 507 -11.76 6.92 -38.99
CA LEU A 507 -11.48 8.11 -39.81
C LEU A 507 -10.65 7.82 -41.07
N TYR A 508 -9.74 6.85 -41.02
CA TYR A 508 -9.00 6.39 -42.20
C TYR A 508 -9.86 5.59 -43.19
N GLN A 509 -10.93 4.95 -42.70
CA GLN A 509 -11.87 4.18 -43.53
C GLN A 509 -12.93 5.09 -44.15
N PHE A 510 -13.30 6.17 -43.47
CA PHE A 510 -14.23 7.20 -43.96
C PHE A 510 -13.61 7.94 -45.16
N THR A 511 -13.88 7.44 -46.38
CA THR A 511 -13.25 7.83 -47.65
C THR A 511 -14.22 7.63 -48.82
N GLY A 512 -13.87 8.12 -50.01
CA GLY A 512 -14.67 7.91 -51.22
C GLY A 512 -16.00 8.67 -51.21
N GLU A 513 -17.03 8.07 -51.81
CA GLU A 513 -18.36 8.68 -52.01
C GLU A 513 -19.01 9.13 -50.70
N GLU A 514 -18.74 8.45 -49.57
CA GLU A 514 -19.26 8.83 -48.25
C GLU A 514 -18.86 10.26 -47.82
N ARG A 515 -17.75 10.79 -48.34
CA ARG A 515 -17.27 12.14 -48.04
C ARG A 515 -18.01 13.23 -48.81
N GLU A 516 -18.75 12.87 -49.85
CA GLU A 516 -19.54 13.78 -50.69
C GLU A 516 -20.99 13.88 -50.20
N GLU A 517 -21.40 13.01 -49.29
CA GLU A 517 -22.74 12.97 -48.70
C GLU A 517 -23.05 14.22 -47.85
N PRO A 518 -24.33 14.63 -47.77
CA PRO A 518 -24.77 15.71 -46.88
C PRO A 518 -24.32 15.48 -45.42
N GLY A 519 -23.76 16.51 -44.80
CA GLY A 519 -23.27 16.46 -43.42
C GLY A 519 -21.90 15.81 -43.23
N ALA A 520 -21.31 15.19 -44.26
CA ALA A 520 -20.02 14.49 -44.15
C ALA A 520 -18.86 15.39 -43.70
N GLN A 521 -18.76 16.61 -44.25
CA GLN A 521 -17.71 17.56 -43.85
C GLN A 521 -17.86 18.03 -42.40
N MET A 522 -19.09 18.17 -41.92
CA MET A 522 -19.38 18.58 -40.54
C MET A 522 -19.09 17.45 -39.55
N ALA A 523 -19.47 16.22 -39.88
CA ALA A 523 -19.11 15.03 -39.11
C ALA A 523 -17.60 14.82 -39.07
N LEU A 524 -16.90 15.08 -40.19
CA LEU A 524 -15.44 15.01 -40.25
C LEU A 524 -14.79 16.10 -39.38
N ARG A 525 -15.31 17.34 -39.42
CA ARG A 525 -14.87 18.44 -38.55
C ARG A 525 -15.03 18.06 -37.08
N GLU A 526 -16.22 17.60 -36.68
CA GLU A 526 -16.51 17.14 -35.32
C GLU A 526 -15.55 16.02 -34.89
N ALA A 527 -15.39 14.99 -35.72
CA ALA A 527 -14.55 13.84 -35.40
C ALA A 527 -13.07 14.21 -35.22
N ILE A 528 -12.53 15.10 -36.05
CA ILE A 528 -11.14 15.57 -35.94
C ILE A 528 -10.95 16.43 -34.69
N GLU A 529 -11.88 17.34 -34.38
CA GLU A 529 -11.81 18.13 -33.15
C GLU A 529 -11.90 17.27 -31.90
N MET A 530 -12.80 16.29 -31.87
CA MET A 530 -12.93 15.38 -30.73
C MET A 530 -11.70 14.49 -30.59
N LEU A 531 -11.13 14.00 -31.70
CA LEU A 531 -9.87 13.25 -31.67
C LEU A 531 -8.75 14.05 -30.97
N VAL A 532 -8.57 15.31 -31.36
CA VAL A 532 -7.53 16.18 -30.79
C VAL A 532 -7.79 16.46 -29.31
N ARG A 533 -9.04 16.75 -28.93
CA ARG A 533 -9.42 16.97 -27.52
C ARG A 533 -9.24 15.73 -26.65
N LEU A 534 -9.62 14.55 -27.14
CA LEU A 534 -9.49 13.29 -26.40
C LEU A 534 -8.02 12.85 -26.23
N LEU A 535 -7.13 13.26 -27.14
CA LEU A 535 -5.69 13.01 -27.05
C LEU A 535 -4.98 13.93 -26.06
N SER A 536 -5.53 15.11 -25.75
CA SER A 536 -4.82 16.15 -25.02
C SER A 536 -4.26 15.73 -23.64
N PRO A 537 -4.94 14.88 -22.82
CA PRO A 537 -4.36 14.44 -21.55
C PRO A 537 -3.13 13.53 -21.73
N PHE A 538 -3.09 12.79 -22.83
CA PHE A 538 -2.05 11.80 -23.12
C PHE A 538 -0.86 12.43 -23.84
N THR A 539 -1.13 13.21 -24.89
CA THR A 539 -0.15 13.80 -25.80
C THR A 539 -0.41 15.30 -25.98
N PRO A 540 -0.17 16.11 -24.94
CA PRO A 540 -0.57 17.51 -24.93
C PRO A 540 0.13 18.36 -25.99
N HIS A 541 1.38 18.07 -26.33
CA HIS A 541 2.13 18.90 -27.28
C HIS A 541 1.61 18.74 -28.71
N LEU A 542 1.38 17.50 -29.14
CA LEU A 542 0.76 17.18 -30.43
C LEU A 542 -0.66 17.73 -30.49
N ALA A 543 -1.44 17.56 -29.42
CA ALA A 543 -2.82 18.03 -29.37
C ALA A 543 -2.89 19.56 -29.50
N GLU A 544 -2.04 20.30 -28.79
CA GLU A 544 -1.96 21.76 -28.83
C GLU A 544 -1.60 22.28 -30.24
N GLU A 545 -0.59 21.70 -30.88
CA GLU A 545 -0.17 22.08 -32.23
C GLU A 545 -1.27 21.80 -33.28
N LEU A 546 -1.95 20.66 -33.17
CA LEU A 546 -3.07 20.32 -34.05
C LEU A 546 -4.29 21.21 -33.79
N TRP A 547 -4.55 21.58 -32.53
CA TRP A 547 -5.63 22.48 -32.14
C TRP A 547 -5.47 23.87 -32.79
N HIS A 548 -4.26 24.43 -32.74
CA HIS A 548 -3.96 25.69 -33.43
C HIS A 548 -4.10 25.58 -34.95
N ARG A 549 -3.67 24.46 -35.54
CA ARG A 549 -3.84 24.20 -36.98
C ARG A 549 -5.29 24.07 -37.41
N LEU A 550 -6.19 23.67 -36.52
CA LEU A 550 -7.64 23.66 -36.75
C LEU A 550 -8.27 25.07 -36.73
N GLY A 551 -7.48 26.10 -36.42
CA GLY A 551 -7.87 27.50 -36.44
C GLY A 551 -8.20 28.09 -35.06
N TYR A 552 -7.99 27.34 -33.98
CA TYR A 552 -8.22 27.82 -32.62
C TYR A 552 -7.03 28.63 -32.10
N THR A 553 -7.32 29.66 -31.30
CA THR A 553 -6.31 30.55 -30.70
C THR A 553 -6.17 30.37 -29.20
N GLU A 554 -7.19 29.83 -28.55
CA GLU A 554 -7.11 29.45 -27.14
C GLU A 554 -6.37 28.12 -26.98
N SER A 555 -5.58 27.98 -25.92
CA SER A 555 -4.91 26.72 -25.60
C SER A 555 -5.95 25.63 -25.33
N ILE A 556 -5.70 24.41 -25.83
CA ILE A 556 -6.61 23.29 -25.60
C ILE A 556 -6.73 22.94 -24.11
N ALA A 557 -5.74 23.32 -23.30
CA ALA A 557 -5.73 23.12 -21.85
C ALA A 557 -6.83 23.92 -21.12
N HIS A 558 -7.38 24.97 -21.75
CA HIS A 558 -8.47 25.78 -21.21
C HIS A 558 -9.83 25.44 -21.79
N VAL A 559 -9.88 24.54 -22.77
CA VAL A 559 -11.13 24.09 -23.39
C VAL A 559 -11.77 23.03 -22.50
N ALA A 560 -13.08 23.12 -22.31
CA ALA A 560 -13.84 22.13 -21.53
C ALA A 560 -13.64 20.70 -22.07
N TRP A 561 -13.78 19.68 -21.23
CA TRP A 561 -13.79 18.29 -21.69
C TRP A 561 -15.04 17.99 -22.55
N PRO A 562 -14.95 17.23 -23.66
CA PRO A 562 -16.10 16.95 -24.51
C PRO A 562 -17.14 16.06 -23.83
N SER A 563 -18.43 16.36 -24.03
CA SER A 563 -19.55 15.52 -23.64
C SER A 563 -20.04 14.67 -24.82
N HIS A 564 -20.57 13.48 -24.54
CA HIS A 564 -21.20 12.65 -25.56
C HIS A 564 -22.72 12.83 -25.59
N ASN A 565 -23.34 12.62 -26.75
CA ASN A 565 -24.78 12.48 -26.88
C ASN A 565 -25.16 11.00 -26.65
N PRO A 566 -25.97 10.68 -25.62
CA PRO A 566 -26.35 9.31 -25.31
C PRO A 566 -27.08 8.59 -26.45
N ASP A 567 -27.93 9.28 -27.21
CA ASP A 567 -28.72 8.71 -28.30
C ASP A 567 -27.82 8.33 -29.49
N LEU A 568 -26.84 9.19 -29.79
CA LEU A 568 -25.86 8.90 -30.83
C LEU A 568 -24.86 7.82 -30.41
N ALA A 569 -24.61 7.64 -29.11
CA ALA A 569 -23.67 6.65 -28.61
C ALA A 569 -24.29 5.24 -28.43
N GLN A 570 -25.55 5.04 -28.79
CA GLN A 570 -26.20 3.73 -28.75
C GLN A 570 -25.57 2.79 -29.79
N GLU A 571 -25.50 1.51 -29.45
CA GLU A 571 -25.10 0.48 -30.40
C GLU A 571 -26.28 0.21 -31.33
N GLU A 572 -26.09 0.06 -32.65
CA GLU A 572 -27.18 -0.39 -33.54
C GLU A 572 -27.44 -1.88 -33.37
N GLU A 573 -26.36 -2.64 -33.22
CA GLU A 573 -26.39 -4.08 -33.00
C GLU A 573 -25.34 -4.45 -31.94
N ILE A 574 -25.72 -5.34 -31.04
CA ILE A 574 -24.82 -5.95 -30.07
C ILE A 574 -24.61 -7.42 -30.42
N THR A 575 -23.41 -7.94 -30.12
CA THR A 575 -23.12 -9.36 -30.30
C THR A 575 -23.65 -10.16 -29.12
N LEU A 576 -24.73 -10.92 -29.34
CA LEU A 576 -25.25 -11.90 -28.40
C LEU A 576 -24.40 -13.17 -28.42
N VAL A 577 -23.70 -13.46 -27.34
CA VAL A 577 -22.97 -14.73 -27.19
C VAL A 577 -23.93 -15.82 -26.74
N VAL A 578 -24.07 -16.89 -27.53
CA VAL A 578 -24.93 -18.02 -27.17
C VAL A 578 -24.10 -19.22 -26.73
N GLN A 579 -24.41 -19.72 -25.54
CA GLN A 579 -23.75 -20.86 -24.90
C GLN A 579 -24.70 -22.05 -24.73
N VAL A 580 -24.13 -23.25 -24.72
CA VAL A 580 -24.81 -24.49 -24.32
C VAL A 580 -23.97 -25.18 -23.24
N ASN A 581 -24.54 -25.38 -22.05
CA ASN A 581 -23.85 -25.89 -20.85
C ASN A 581 -22.53 -25.13 -20.59
N GLY A 582 -22.57 -23.79 -20.67
CA GLY A 582 -21.44 -22.90 -20.39
C GLY A 582 -20.38 -22.80 -21.51
N LYS A 583 -20.50 -23.55 -22.61
CA LYS A 583 -19.57 -23.49 -23.75
C LYS A 583 -20.14 -22.59 -24.85
N VAL A 584 -19.35 -21.63 -25.35
CA VAL A 584 -19.75 -20.75 -26.47
C VAL A 584 -19.95 -21.57 -27.75
N ARG A 585 -21.11 -21.39 -28.39
CA ARG A 585 -21.51 -22.13 -29.59
C ARG A 585 -21.85 -21.23 -30.76
N SER A 586 -22.44 -20.06 -30.52
CA SER A 586 -22.77 -19.08 -31.56
C SER A 586 -22.55 -17.65 -31.07
N ARG A 587 -22.49 -16.72 -32.03
CA ARG A 587 -22.49 -15.27 -31.84
C ARG A 587 -23.46 -14.67 -32.85
N ILE A 588 -24.48 -13.97 -32.38
CA ILE A 588 -25.58 -13.44 -33.22
C ILE A 588 -25.62 -11.93 -33.03
N SER A 589 -25.74 -11.15 -34.12
CA SER A 589 -26.04 -9.72 -34.02
C SER A 589 -27.50 -9.51 -33.69
N ILE A 590 -27.78 -8.71 -32.66
CA ILE A 590 -29.13 -8.43 -32.19
C ILE A 590 -29.28 -6.94 -31.89
N SER A 591 -30.50 -6.41 -31.95
CA SER A 591 -30.78 -5.04 -31.44
C SER A 591 -30.57 -4.97 -29.91
N PRO A 592 -30.02 -3.88 -29.36
CA PRO A 592 -29.87 -3.72 -27.91
C PRO A 592 -31.20 -3.57 -27.16
N ASP A 593 -32.30 -3.29 -27.87
CA ASP A 593 -33.65 -3.09 -27.30
C ASP A 593 -34.44 -4.38 -27.14
N LEU A 594 -33.90 -5.52 -27.57
CA LEU A 594 -34.55 -6.81 -27.42
C LEU A 594 -34.73 -7.15 -25.94
N SER A 595 -35.96 -7.48 -25.57
CA SER A 595 -36.31 -7.99 -24.24
C SER A 595 -35.63 -9.34 -23.97
N GLU A 596 -35.54 -9.72 -22.70
CA GLU A 596 -34.95 -11.02 -22.33
C GLU A 596 -35.63 -12.20 -23.04
N GLU A 597 -36.94 -12.15 -23.26
CA GLU A 597 -37.66 -13.21 -23.97
C GLU A 597 -37.34 -13.23 -25.46
N GLU A 598 -37.22 -12.07 -26.11
CA GLU A 598 -36.84 -12.01 -27.51
C GLU A 598 -35.40 -12.48 -27.71
N MET A 599 -34.48 -12.13 -26.80
CA MET A 599 -33.11 -12.66 -26.80
C MET A 599 -33.08 -14.20 -26.69
N LYS A 600 -33.92 -14.79 -25.84
CA LYS A 600 -34.05 -16.26 -25.75
C LYS A 600 -34.55 -16.86 -27.06
N GLN A 601 -35.56 -16.26 -27.68
CA GLN A 601 -36.10 -16.74 -28.94
C GLN A 601 -35.06 -16.70 -30.04
N VAL A 602 -34.35 -15.58 -30.21
CA VAL A 602 -33.29 -15.45 -31.21
C VAL A 602 -32.18 -16.49 -30.98
N ALA A 603 -31.75 -16.68 -29.72
CA ALA A 603 -30.74 -17.67 -29.38
C ALA A 603 -31.19 -19.12 -29.65
N LEU A 604 -32.47 -19.44 -29.44
CA LEU A 604 -33.04 -20.77 -29.68
C LEU A 604 -33.35 -21.02 -31.16
N GLN A 605 -33.49 -19.97 -31.97
CA GLN A 605 -33.74 -20.06 -33.41
C GLN A 605 -32.45 -20.25 -34.23
N ASP A 606 -31.28 -19.92 -33.64
CA ASP A 606 -29.97 -20.16 -34.24
C ASP A 606 -29.78 -21.63 -34.66
N GLU A 607 -29.48 -21.87 -35.93
CA GLU A 607 -29.39 -23.21 -36.51
C GLU A 607 -28.39 -24.12 -35.78
N ARG A 608 -27.26 -23.55 -35.35
CA ARG A 608 -26.22 -24.30 -34.65
C ARG A 608 -26.68 -24.67 -33.24
N ILE A 609 -27.40 -23.79 -32.57
CA ILE A 609 -27.99 -24.07 -31.25
C ILE A 609 -29.10 -25.11 -31.36
N ARG A 610 -30.00 -25.00 -32.35
CA ARG A 610 -31.05 -26.01 -32.60
C ARG A 610 -30.45 -27.39 -32.82
N THR A 611 -29.37 -27.48 -33.59
CA THR A 611 -28.65 -28.74 -33.81
C THR A 611 -28.05 -29.31 -32.53
N LEU A 612 -27.45 -28.47 -31.68
CA LEU A 612 -26.78 -28.90 -30.44
C LEU A 612 -27.74 -29.27 -29.31
N THR A 613 -28.97 -28.77 -29.38
CA THR A 613 -30.04 -28.98 -28.40
C THR A 613 -31.09 -30.00 -28.88
N ALA A 614 -31.01 -30.46 -30.13
CA ALA A 614 -31.90 -31.47 -30.68
C ALA A 614 -31.91 -32.76 -29.85
N GLY A 615 -33.12 -33.22 -29.49
CA GLY A 615 -33.33 -34.43 -28.69
C GLY A 615 -32.98 -34.29 -27.21
N LYS A 616 -32.62 -33.10 -26.72
CA LYS A 616 -32.30 -32.84 -25.30
C LYS A 616 -33.39 -32.01 -24.65
N GLN A 617 -33.61 -32.23 -23.36
CA GLN A 617 -34.56 -31.43 -22.57
C GLN A 617 -33.87 -30.16 -22.06
N ILE A 618 -34.32 -28.99 -22.50
CA ILE A 618 -33.85 -27.72 -21.95
C ILE A 618 -34.35 -27.58 -20.51
N LYS A 619 -33.44 -27.57 -19.55
CA LYS A 619 -33.73 -27.42 -18.12
C LYS A 619 -33.87 -25.96 -17.71
N LYS A 620 -33.03 -25.09 -18.27
CA LYS A 620 -32.99 -23.66 -17.93
C LYS A 620 -32.36 -22.86 -19.07
N VAL A 621 -32.85 -21.65 -19.30
CA VAL A 621 -32.18 -20.65 -20.14
C VAL A 621 -31.85 -19.46 -19.27
N VAL A 622 -30.57 -19.10 -19.20
CA VAL A 622 -30.06 -17.98 -18.41
C VAL A 622 -29.72 -16.85 -19.37
N VAL A 623 -30.34 -15.70 -19.18
CA VAL A 623 -30.06 -14.48 -19.95
C VAL A 623 -29.25 -13.53 -19.07
N VAL A 624 -28.19 -13.00 -19.65
CA VAL A 624 -27.51 -11.80 -19.16
C VAL A 624 -27.85 -10.71 -20.16
N PRO A 625 -28.67 -9.72 -19.79
CA PRO A 625 -29.15 -8.68 -20.69
C PRO A 625 -28.02 -8.07 -21.51
N GLN A 626 -28.27 -7.87 -22.80
CA GLN A 626 -27.35 -7.29 -23.78
C GLN A 626 -25.97 -7.97 -23.89
N LYS A 627 -25.82 -9.21 -23.43
CA LYS A 627 -24.50 -9.87 -23.40
C LYS A 627 -24.53 -11.34 -23.81
N LEU A 628 -25.40 -12.14 -23.19
CA LEU A 628 -25.26 -13.60 -23.26
C LEU A 628 -26.58 -14.35 -23.02
N VAL A 629 -26.76 -15.45 -23.73
CA VAL A 629 -27.77 -16.48 -23.43
C VAL A 629 -27.08 -17.83 -23.24
N ASN A 630 -27.24 -18.45 -22.08
CA ASN A 630 -26.75 -19.80 -21.81
C ASN A 630 -27.91 -20.79 -21.67
N ILE A 631 -27.90 -21.81 -22.52
CA ILE A 631 -28.94 -22.84 -22.58
C ILE A 631 -28.41 -24.08 -21.86
N VAL A 632 -29.10 -24.48 -20.80
CA VAL A 632 -28.79 -25.67 -20.01
C VAL A 632 -29.65 -26.82 -20.50
N VAL A 633 -28.99 -27.85 -21.07
CA VAL A 633 -29.60 -29.07 -21.62
C VAL A 633 -29.09 -30.33 -20.94
#